data_AF-A0A1G9AMD7-F1
#
_entry.id   AF-A0A1G9AMD7-F1
#
_cell.length_a   1.000
_cell.length_b   1.000
_cell.length_c   1.000
_cell.angle_alpha   90.00
_cell.angle_beta   90.00
_cell.angle_gamma   90.00
#
_symmetry.space_group_name_H-M   'P 1'
#
loop_
_entity.id
_entity.type
_entity.pdbx_description
1 polymer ?
#
loop_
_entity_poly.entity_id
_entity_poly.type
_entity_poly.pdbx_seq_one_letter_code
_entity_poly.pdbx_strand_id
1 'polypeptide(L)'
;MSSTGNDILRRRSQAVAEAVASRFAPTTYAQVDRVGRTEVRLTMPHHLVEFELDWMDDLVEVFVQPLGSGRHARRRLVGMLPAYDRALFESETRRAVGRGGLRGMAAQIDAAARAFELFCDDAPACREAGF
;
A
#
# COMPACT_ATOMS: atom_id res chain seq x y z
N MET A 1 -5.15 -22.81 -23.80
CA MET A 1 -5.63 -21.44 -23.50
C MET A 1 -4.47 -20.66 -22.89
N SER A 2 -4.23 -19.44 -23.38
CA SER A 2 -2.97 -18.65 -23.37
C SER A 2 -2.12 -18.69 -22.09
N SER A 3 -0.94 -19.35 -22.13
CA SER A 3 0.08 -19.26 -21.06
C SER A 3 0.80 -17.90 -21.05
N THR A 4 0.81 -17.19 -22.18
CA THR A 4 1.50 -15.91 -22.35
C THR A 4 0.83 -14.76 -21.57
N GLY A 5 -0.50 -14.77 -21.45
CA GLY A 5 -1.25 -13.72 -20.73
C GLY A 5 -1.00 -13.74 -19.22
N ASN A 6 -1.01 -14.93 -18.62
CA ASN A 6 -0.71 -15.11 -17.20
C ASN A 6 0.75 -14.79 -16.87
N ASP A 7 1.69 -15.08 -17.78
CA ASP A 7 3.09 -14.74 -17.59
C ASP A 7 3.35 -13.23 -17.56
N ILE A 8 2.64 -12.45 -18.38
CA ILE A 8 2.77 -10.99 -18.40
C ILE A 8 2.24 -10.37 -17.11
N LEU A 9 1.05 -10.79 -16.64
CA LEU A 9 0.47 -10.28 -15.41
C LEU A 9 1.34 -10.62 -14.20
N ARG A 10 1.85 -11.85 -14.12
CA ARG A 10 2.77 -12.27 -13.06
C ARG A 10 4.05 -11.43 -13.04
N ARG A 11 4.66 -11.18 -14.20
CA ARG A 11 5.88 -10.33 -14.29
C ARG A 11 5.61 -8.88 -13.88
N ARG A 12 4.46 -8.31 -14.26
CA ARG A 12 4.05 -6.96 -13.84
C ARG A 12 3.81 -6.90 -12.34
N SER A 13 3.13 -7.91 -11.81
CA SER A 13 2.87 -8.05 -10.38
C SER A 13 4.16 -8.06 -9.58
N GLN A 14 5.08 -8.94 -9.96
CA GLN A 14 6.40 -9.03 -9.35
C GLN A 14 7.17 -7.70 -9.40
N ALA A 15 7.22 -7.05 -10.56
CA ALA A 15 7.95 -5.79 -10.73
C ALA A 15 7.38 -4.66 -9.85
N VAL A 16 6.06 -4.57 -9.74
CA VAL A 16 5.42 -3.59 -8.86
C VAL A 16 5.65 -3.92 -7.40
N ALA A 17 5.57 -5.20 -7.02
CA ALA A 17 5.76 -5.61 -5.65
C ALA A 17 7.22 -5.41 -5.18
N GLU A 18 8.20 -5.63 -6.05
CA GLU A 18 9.61 -5.27 -5.83
C GLU A 18 9.81 -3.75 -5.72
N ALA A 19 9.14 -2.97 -6.57
CA ALA A 19 9.18 -1.51 -6.49
C ALA A 19 8.60 -1.01 -5.15
N VAL A 20 7.48 -1.60 -4.70
CA VAL A 20 6.91 -1.33 -3.38
C VAL A 20 7.92 -1.70 -2.29
N ALA A 21 8.42 -2.93 -2.27
CA ALA A 21 9.37 -3.36 -1.24
C ALA A 21 10.62 -2.47 -1.16
N SER A 22 11.20 -2.10 -2.31
CA SER A 22 12.37 -1.22 -2.37
C SER A 22 12.09 0.19 -1.83
N ARG A 23 10.86 0.72 -2.01
CA ARG A 23 10.48 2.05 -1.53
C ARG A 23 10.39 2.15 0.00
N PHE A 24 10.03 1.06 0.68
CA PHE A 24 9.79 1.04 2.12
C PHE A 24 10.89 0.34 2.93
N ALA A 25 11.82 -0.38 2.30
CA ALA A 25 12.92 -1.11 2.96
C ALA A 25 12.46 -1.98 4.16
N PRO A 26 11.51 -2.92 3.95
CA PRO A 26 10.96 -3.74 5.02
C PRO A 26 11.97 -4.74 5.58
N THR A 27 11.71 -5.21 6.80
CA THR A 27 12.48 -6.33 7.37
C THR A 27 12.18 -7.65 6.67
N THR A 28 10.91 -7.85 6.27
CA THR A 28 10.51 -9.00 5.45
C THR A 28 9.43 -8.59 4.45
N TYR A 29 9.39 -9.28 3.33
CA TYR A 29 8.45 -9.03 2.24
C TYR A 29 7.79 -10.34 1.79
N ALA A 30 6.50 -10.28 1.52
CA ALA A 30 5.75 -11.37 0.88
C ALA A 30 4.76 -10.82 -0.14
N GLN A 31 4.48 -11.60 -1.17
CA GLN A 31 3.53 -11.26 -2.22
C GLN A 31 2.56 -12.42 -2.44
N VAL A 32 1.28 -12.09 -2.63
CA VAL A 32 0.23 -13.06 -2.95
C VAL A 32 -0.51 -12.56 -4.18
N ASP A 33 -0.32 -13.27 -5.30
CA ASP A 33 -1.03 -13.01 -6.55
C ASP A 33 -2.38 -13.73 -6.57
N ARG A 34 -3.42 -13.00 -6.97
CA ARG A 34 -4.77 -13.51 -7.26
C ARG A 34 -5.21 -13.00 -8.63
N VAL A 35 -6.27 -13.58 -9.17
CA VAL A 35 -6.83 -13.14 -10.46
C VAL A 35 -7.25 -11.66 -10.34
N GLY A 36 -6.62 -10.78 -11.10
CA GLY A 36 -6.91 -9.34 -11.12
C GLY A 36 -6.42 -8.56 -9.90
N ARG A 37 -5.75 -9.20 -8.92
CA ARG A 37 -5.29 -8.53 -7.70
C ARG A 37 -3.93 -9.04 -7.24
N THR A 38 -3.11 -8.14 -6.70
CA THR A 38 -1.87 -8.48 -6.02
C THR A 38 -1.89 -7.91 -4.61
N GLU A 39 -1.56 -8.74 -3.62
CA GLU A 39 -1.37 -8.31 -2.25
C GLU A 39 0.12 -8.33 -1.91
N VAL A 40 0.67 -7.20 -1.48
CA VAL A 40 2.07 -7.06 -1.08
C VAL A 40 2.12 -6.76 0.41
N ARG A 41 2.74 -7.67 1.19
CA ARG A 41 2.88 -7.55 2.64
C ARG A 41 4.30 -7.20 3.00
N LEU A 42 4.45 -6.10 3.71
CA LEU A 42 5.70 -5.56 4.19
C LEU A 42 5.70 -5.60 5.72
N THR A 43 6.62 -6.37 6.30
CA THR A 43 6.87 -6.28 7.74
C THR A 43 7.88 -5.16 7.96
N MET A 44 7.45 -4.14 8.70
CA MET A 44 8.25 -3.03 9.20
C MET A 44 8.55 -3.26 10.69
N PRO A 45 9.52 -2.56 11.31
CA PRO A 45 9.91 -2.82 12.71
C PRO A 45 8.76 -2.86 13.72
N HIS A 46 7.70 -2.07 13.51
CA HIS A 46 6.55 -1.97 14.42
C HIS A 46 5.19 -2.24 13.75
N HIS A 47 5.16 -2.44 12.43
CA HIS A 47 3.92 -2.49 11.66
C HIS A 47 3.98 -3.58 10.59
N LEU A 48 2.87 -4.25 10.36
CA LEU A 48 2.58 -4.93 9.11
C LEU A 48 1.86 -3.93 8.21
N VAL A 49 2.39 -3.73 7.00
CA VAL A 49 1.78 -2.89 5.97
C VAL A 49 1.39 -3.77 4.80
N GLU A 50 0.13 -3.69 4.38
CA GLU A 50 -0.41 -4.47 3.26
C GLU A 50 -0.86 -3.52 2.16
N PHE A 51 -0.31 -3.71 0.95
CA PHE A 51 -0.76 -3.04 -0.27
C PHE A 51 -1.65 -4.00 -1.05
N GLU A 52 -2.91 -3.64 -1.25
CA GLU A 52 -3.79 -4.33 -2.20
C GLU A 52 -3.80 -3.55 -3.51
N LEU A 53 -3.31 -4.19 -4.57
CA LEU A 53 -3.21 -3.66 -5.93
C LEU A 53 -4.31 -4.31 -6.77
N ASP A 54 -5.33 -3.54 -7.14
CA ASP A 54 -6.39 -3.98 -8.05
C ASP A 54 -6.04 -3.59 -9.50
N TRP A 55 -5.78 -4.58 -10.34
CA TRP A 55 -5.36 -4.38 -11.73
C TRP A 55 -6.52 -4.09 -12.67
N MET A 56 -7.76 -4.36 -12.25
CA MET A 56 -8.94 -4.06 -13.06
C MET A 56 -9.35 -2.60 -12.90
N ASP A 57 -9.28 -2.11 -11.67
CA ASP A 57 -9.69 -0.75 -11.32
C ASP A 57 -8.52 0.24 -11.25
N ASP A 58 -7.29 -0.21 -11.56
CA ASP A 58 -6.06 0.56 -11.38
C ASP A 58 -5.99 1.21 -9.99
N LEU A 59 -6.30 0.46 -8.93
CA LEU A 59 -6.45 0.98 -7.57
C LEU A 59 -5.39 0.41 -6.63
N VAL A 60 -4.87 1.26 -5.75
CA VAL A 60 -3.98 0.86 -4.64
C VAL A 60 -4.66 1.18 -3.31
N GLU A 61 -4.91 0.17 -2.49
CA GLU A 61 -5.31 0.33 -1.10
C GLU A 61 -4.17 -0.05 -0.16
N VAL A 62 -4.06 0.68 0.96
CA VAL A 62 -3.01 0.45 1.96
C VAL A 62 -3.66 0.20 3.31
N PHE A 63 -3.25 -0.89 3.93
CA PHE A 63 -3.66 -1.27 5.28
C PHE A 63 -2.44 -1.32 6.19
N VAL A 64 -2.63 -0.91 7.45
CA VAL A 64 -1.61 -0.91 8.48
C VAL A 64 -2.14 -1.65 9.70
N GLN A 65 -1.29 -2.47 10.29
CA GLN A 65 -1.55 -3.20 11.53
C GLN A 65 -0.31 -3.14 12.44
N PRO A 66 -0.42 -2.73 13.72
CA PRO A 66 0.69 -2.78 14.66
C PRO A 66 1.11 -4.22 14.97
N LEU A 67 2.42 -4.51 14.93
CA LEU A 67 2.98 -5.81 15.31
C LEU A 67 2.89 -6.02 16.83
N GLY A 68 2.59 -7.24 17.27
CA GLY A 68 2.47 -7.59 18.69
C GLY A 68 1.15 -7.18 19.34
N SER A 69 0.36 -6.33 18.70
CA SER A 69 -1.06 -6.17 19.01
C SER A 69 -1.79 -7.45 18.58
N GLY A 70 -2.63 -8.04 19.43
CA GLY A 70 -3.28 -9.34 19.19
C GLY A 70 -4.23 -9.36 17.97
N ARG A 71 -5.50 -9.73 18.18
CA ARG A 71 -6.53 -9.81 17.12
C ARG A 71 -7.01 -8.44 16.61
N HIS A 72 -6.17 -7.41 16.57
CA HIS A 72 -6.58 -6.12 16.02
C HIS A 72 -6.79 -6.24 14.51
N ALA A 73 -7.93 -5.76 14.04
CA ALA A 73 -8.24 -5.71 12.61
C ALA A 73 -7.27 -4.75 11.92
N ARG A 74 -6.78 -5.13 10.73
CA ARG A 74 -6.04 -4.23 9.83
C ARG A 74 -6.86 -2.96 9.59
N ARG A 75 -6.23 -1.80 9.58
CA ARG A 75 -6.89 -0.49 9.38
C ARG A 75 -6.44 0.12 8.07
N ARG A 76 -7.35 0.75 7.34
CA ARG A 76 -7.01 1.49 6.12
C ARG A 76 -6.20 2.73 6.48
N LEU A 77 -5.03 2.91 5.85
CA LEU A 77 -4.12 4.04 6.09
C LEU A 77 -4.84 5.39 5.95
N VAL A 78 -5.63 5.55 4.89
CA VAL A 78 -6.40 6.79 4.63
C VAL A 78 -7.34 7.18 5.77
N GLY A 79 -7.87 6.20 6.52
CA GLY A 79 -8.75 6.45 7.66
C GLY A 79 -8.01 6.79 8.96
N MET A 80 -6.68 6.70 8.95
CA MET A 80 -5.80 6.99 10.08
C MET A 80 -5.09 8.35 9.94
N LEU A 81 -5.12 8.95 8.75
CA LEU A 81 -4.54 10.27 8.50
C LEU A 81 -5.40 11.40 9.08
N PRO A 82 -4.79 12.52 9.48
CA PRO A 82 -5.51 13.76 9.75
C PRO A 82 -6.35 14.22 8.56
N ALA A 83 -7.40 15.02 8.79
CA ALA A 83 -8.38 15.37 7.76
C ALA A 83 -7.76 16.06 6.52
N TYR A 84 -6.76 16.92 6.73
CA TYR A 84 -6.06 17.61 5.65
C TYR A 84 -5.23 16.64 4.81
N ASP A 85 -4.39 15.83 5.45
CA ASP A 85 -3.51 14.86 4.78
C ASP A 85 -4.30 13.76 4.08
N ARG A 86 -5.43 13.36 4.69
CA ARG A 86 -6.41 12.47 4.05
C ARG A 86 -6.93 13.06 2.74
N ALA A 87 -7.37 14.32 2.75
CA ALA A 87 -7.90 14.97 1.55
C ALA A 87 -6.81 15.13 0.47
N LEU A 88 -5.57 15.41 0.88
CA LEU A 88 -4.43 15.48 -0.03
C LEU A 88 -4.16 14.11 -0.67
N PHE A 89 -4.10 13.04 0.14
CA PHE A 89 -3.92 11.67 -0.33
C PHE A 89 -5.03 11.25 -1.32
N GLU A 90 -6.30 11.49 -0.98
CA GLU A 90 -7.44 11.18 -1.85
C GLU A 90 -7.40 11.96 -3.18
N SER A 91 -6.90 13.21 -3.15
CA SER A 91 -6.71 14.03 -4.35
C SER A 91 -5.58 13.51 -5.24
N GLU A 92 -4.43 13.17 -4.67
CA GLU A 92 -3.28 12.63 -5.39
C GLU A 92 -3.60 11.27 -6.02
N THR A 93 -4.24 10.37 -5.27
CA THR A 93 -4.67 9.06 -5.77
C THR A 93 -5.70 9.19 -6.90
N ARG A 94 -6.69 10.08 -6.78
CA ARG A 94 -7.65 10.34 -7.87
C ARG A 94 -6.99 10.86 -9.14
N ARG A 95 -6.00 11.76 -9.01
CA ARG A 95 -5.22 12.25 -10.15
C ARG A 95 -4.39 11.13 -10.80
N ALA A 96 -3.87 10.22 -9.98
CA ALA A 96 -3.10 9.08 -10.45
C ALA A 96 -3.96 8.07 -11.21
N VAL A 97 -5.19 7.78 -10.77
CA VAL A 97 -6.16 6.97 -11.52
C VAL A 97 -6.41 7.54 -12.92
N GLY A 98 -6.50 8.87 -13.05
CA GLY A 98 -6.62 9.54 -14.35
C GLY A 98 -5.47 9.30 -15.33
N ARG A 99 -4.33 8.74 -14.87
CA ARG A 99 -3.19 8.35 -15.72
C ARG A 99 -3.31 6.90 -16.23
N GLY A 100 -4.07 6.04 -15.56
CA GLY A 100 -4.29 4.63 -15.90
C GLY A 100 -3.05 3.73 -15.87
N GLY A 101 -3.28 2.42 -15.76
CA GLY A 101 -2.28 1.36 -15.82
C GLY A 101 -1.11 1.54 -14.85
N LEU A 102 0.08 1.10 -15.28
CA LEU A 102 1.30 1.09 -14.45
C LEU A 102 1.72 2.49 -13.97
N ARG A 103 1.50 3.53 -14.77
CA ARG A 103 1.85 4.91 -14.38
C ARG A 103 0.92 5.45 -13.30
N GLY A 104 -0.37 5.11 -13.38
CA GLY A 104 -1.34 5.43 -12.33
C GLY A 104 -1.01 4.70 -11.04
N MET A 105 -0.69 3.39 -11.12
CA MET A 105 -0.31 2.60 -9.95
C MET A 105 0.97 3.11 -9.29
N ALA A 106 2.03 3.38 -10.05
CA ALA A 106 3.28 3.93 -9.50
C ALA A 106 3.02 5.24 -8.74
N ALA A 107 2.22 6.15 -9.31
CA ALA A 107 1.87 7.40 -8.64
C ALA A 107 1.01 7.20 -7.38
N GLN A 108 0.13 6.19 -7.35
CA GLN A 108 -0.61 5.83 -6.14
C GLN A 108 0.28 5.22 -5.06
N ILE A 109 1.25 4.39 -5.45
CA ILE A 109 2.27 3.85 -4.53
C ILE A 109 3.10 4.98 -3.93
N ASP A 110 3.49 5.98 -4.72
CA ASP A 110 4.21 7.16 -4.22
C ASP A 110 3.37 8.01 -3.26
N ALA A 111 2.07 8.18 -3.54
CA ALA A 111 1.16 8.88 -2.63
C ALA A 111 0.96 8.09 -1.32
N ALA A 112 0.82 6.77 -1.43
CA ALA A 112 0.75 5.85 -0.30
C ALA A 112 2.01 5.87 0.56
N ALA A 113 3.18 5.95 -0.07
CA ALA A 113 4.45 6.02 0.63
C ALA A 113 4.56 7.29 1.47
N ARG A 114 4.21 8.44 0.88
CA ARG A 114 4.18 9.72 1.59
C ARG A 114 3.17 9.73 2.72
N ALA A 115 1.98 9.18 2.51
CA ALA A 115 0.97 9.04 3.55
C ALA A 115 1.45 8.13 4.70
N PHE A 116 2.16 7.05 4.40
CA PHE A 116 2.69 6.14 5.41
C PHE A 116 3.83 6.79 6.20
N GLU A 117 4.69 7.55 5.55
CA GLU A 117 5.74 8.37 6.20
C GLU A 117 5.13 9.36 7.20
N LEU A 118 4.12 10.13 6.77
CA LEU A 118 3.37 11.03 7.66
C LEU A 118 2.75 10.30 8.85
N PHE A 119 2.12 9.15 8.59
CA PHE A 119 1.58 8.31 9.66
C PHE A 119 2.66 7.86 10.66
N CYS A 120 3.86 7.51 10.18
CA CYS A 120 4.97 7.11 11.04
C CYS A 120 5.58 8.29 11.82
N ASP A 121 5.62 9.47 11.22
CA ASP A 121 6.14 10.71 11.84
C ASP A 121 5.17 11.25 12.91
N ASP A 122 3.87 11.05 12.74
CA ASP A 122 2.84 11.39 13.74
C ASP A 122 2.66 10.29 14.82
N ALA A 123 3.13 9.06 14.58
CA ALA A 123 3.02 7.96 15.53
C ALA A 123 3.73 8.17 16.89
N PRO A 124 4.84 8.94 17.04
CA PRO A 124 5.37 9.30 18.35
C PRO A 124 4.46 10.26 19.12
N ALA A 125 3.63 11.07 18.43
CA ALA A 125 2.70 12.01 19.05
C ALA A 125 1.42 11.33 19.59
N CYS A 126 1.13 10.09 19.17
CA CYS A 126 0.04 9.30 19.74
C CYS A 126 0.41 8.59 21.06
N ARG A 127 1.67 8.62 21.51
CA ARG A 127 2.06 8.05 22.81
C ARG A 127 1.44 8.78 23.99
N GLU A 128 0.95 10.01 23.79
CA GLU A 128 0.22 10.79 24.80
C GLU A 128 -1.31 10.66 24.71
N ALA A 129 -1.85 9.98 23.70
CA ALA A 129 -3.29 9.81 23.51
C ALA A 129 -3.86 8.48 24.08
N GLY A 130 -3.12 7.81 24.96
CA GLY A 130 -3.57 6.72 25.85
C GLY A 130 -4.76 5.89 25.34
N PHE A 131 -4.48 4.89 24.51
CA PHE A 131 -5.32 3.70 24.41
C PHE A 131 -4.69 2.56 25.21
#